data_AF-A0A1H7L093-F1
#
_entry.id   AF-A0A1H7L093-F1
#
_cell.length_a   1.000
_cell.length_b   1.000
_cell.length_c   1.000
_cell.angle_alpha   90.00
_cell.angle_beta   90.00
_cell.angle_gamma   90.00
#
_symmetry.space_group_name_H-M   'P 1'
#
loop_
_entity.id
_entity.type
_entity.pdbx_description
1 polymer ?
#
loop_
_entity_poly.entity_id
_entity_poly.type
_entity_poly.pdbx_seq_one_letter_code
_entity_poly.pdbx_strand_id
1 'polypeptide(L)'
;MVLENEKVRSEKLYCVGYLKNLGKYILSQTIPASAWYNRYYEITKEQYDSFGSESLDEFANECLYFKHEDKFLFSDLISENNDYNKSLRLKAKGN
;
A
#
# COMPACT_ATOMS: atom_id res chain seq x y z
N MET A 1 -0.34 11.48 -2.58
CA MET A 1 0.58 10.55 -3.24
C MET A 1 -0.09 10.12 -4.52
N VAL A 2 0.63 9.99 -5.63
CA VAL A 2 0.05 9.60 -6.92
C VAL A 2 0.71 8.29 -7.34
N LEU A 3 -0.10 7.26 -7.54
CA LEU A 3 0.33 6.00 -8.13
C LEU A 3 0.14 6.07 -9.65
N GLU A 4 1.19 5.77 -10.40
CA GLU A 4 1.10 5.63 -11.85
C GLU A 4 0.43 4.30 -12.20
N ASN A 5 -0.44 4.32 -13.21
CA ASN A 5 -1.21 3.16 -13.67
C ASN A 5 -2.01 2.49 -12.52
N GLU A 6 -2.65 3.30 -11.68
CA GLU A 6 -3.43 2.81 -10.56
C GLU A 6 -4.60 1.93 -11.03
N LYS A 7 -4.74 0.75 -10.40
CA LYS A 7 -5.88 -0.15 -10.53
C LYS A 7 -6.57 -0.23 -9.18
N VAL A 8 -7.88 0.02 -9.16
CA VAL A 8 -8.66 0.13 -7.92
C VAL A 8 -9.59 -1.06 -7.79
N ARG A 9 -9.59 -1.71 -6.62
CA ARG A 9 -10.48 -2.81 -6.25
C ARG A 9 -11.32 -2.43 -5.03
N SER A 10 -12.25 -1.52 -5.27
CA SER A 10 -13.05 -0.85 -4.22
C SER A 10 -13.81 -1.82 -3.32
N GLU A 11 -14.31 -2.93 -3.87
CA GLU A 11 -15.04 -3.97 -3.14
C GLU A 11 -14.17 -4.75 -2.15
N LYS A 12 -12.84 -4.67 -2.29
CA LYS A 12 -11.84 -5.25 -1.39
C LYS A 12 -11.01 -4.20 -0.64
N LEU A 13 -11.38 -2.92 -0.76
CA LEU A 13 -10.74 -1.80 -0.05
C LEU A 13 -9.24 -1.63 -0.34
N TYR A 14 -8.78 -1.93 -1.55
CA TYR A 14 -7.39 -1.65 -1.93
C TYR A 14 -7.24 -1.12 -3.36
N CYS A 15 -6.12 -0.50 -3.63
CA CYS A 15 -5.63 -0.25 -4.99
C CYS A 15 -4.17 -0.70 -5.12
N VAL A 16 -3.73 -0.88 -6.36
CA VAL A 16 -2.32 -1.14 -6.69
C VAL A 16 -1.84 -0.17 -7.75
N GLY A 17 -0.54 0.13 -7.77
CA GLY A 17 0.05 0.97 -8.79
C GLY A 17 1.55 1.15 -8.60
N TYR A 18 2.18 1.92 -9.48
CA TYR A 18 3.62 2.18 -9.41
C TYR A 18 3.90 3.54 -8.78
N LEU A 19 4.71 3.55 -7.73
CA LEU A 19 5.14 4.78 -7.07
C LEU A 19 6.53 5.18 -7.56
N LYS A 20 6.56 6.07 -8.55
CA LYS A 20 7.80 6.51 -9.21
C LYS A 20 8.87 7.04 -8.25
N ASN A 21 8.47 7.79 -7.22
CA ASN A 21 9.42 8.37 -6.25
C ASN A 21 10.17 7.30 -5.43
N LEU A 22 9.57 6.13 -5.23
CA LEU A 22 10.22 5.00 -4.55
C LEU A 22 10.74 3.93 -5.52
N GLY A 23 10.32 3.97 -6.78
CA GLY A 23 10.67 2.98 -7.79
C GLY A 23 10.03 1.60 -7.55
N LYS A 24 8.89 1.55 -6.85
CA LYS A 24 8.27 0.31 -6.36
C LYS A 24 6.82 0.17 -6.83
N TYR A 25 6.37 -1.08 -7.02
CA TYR A 25 4.95 -1.38 -7.12
C TYR A 25 4.38 -1.46 -5.70
N ILE A 26 3.23 -0.81 -5.50
CA ILE A 26 2.61 -0.60 -4.20
C ILE A 26 1.21 -1.20 -4.20
N LEU A 27 0.85 -1.86 -3.11
CA LEU A 27 -0.53 -2.07 -2.70
C LEU A 27 -0.88 -1.04 -1.62
N SER A 28 -1.93 -0.26 -1.86
CA SER A 28 -2.50 0.65 -0.87
C SER A 28 -3.77 0.02 -0.31
N GLN A 29 -3.71 -0.44 0.93
CA GLN A 29 -4.83 -1.04 1.65
C GLN A 29 -5.52 0.05 2.48
N THR A 30 -6.81 0.26 2.26
CA THR A 30 -7.63 1.12 3.10
C THR A 30 -8.04 0.37 4.38
N ILE A 31 -7.76 0.97 5.52
CA ILE A 31 -8.09 0.48 6.85
C ILE A 31 -9.32 1.24 7.36
N PRO A 32 -10.51 0.60 7.46
CA PRO A 32 -11.75 1.20 7.93
C PRO A 32 -11.76 1.25 9.47
N ALA A 33 -10.79 1.96 10.05
CA ALA A 33 -10.77 2.32 11.46
C ALA A 33 -11.40 3.72 11.67
N SER A 34 -11.24 4.30 12.86
CA SER A 34 -11.88 5.56 13.26
C SER A 34 -11.66 6.76 12.31
N ALA A 35 -10.63 6.74 11.46
CA ALA A 35 -10.30 7.85 10.56
C ALA A 35 -10.13 7.45 9.08
N TRP A 36 -10.38 6.19 8.71
CA TRP A 36 -10.17 5.67 7.34
C TRP A 36 -8.84 6.10 6.71
N TYR A 37 -7.80 5.29 6.90
CA TYR A 37 -6.45 5.62 6.43
C TYR A 37 -5.89 4.48 5.58
N ASN A 38 -4.86 4.80 4.78
CA ASN A 38 -4.21 3.81 3.94
C ASN A 38 -2.89 3.34 4.58
N ARG A 39 -2.66 2.03 4.51
CA ARG A 39 -1.35 1.41 4.67
C ARG A 39 -0.80 1.06 3.29
N TYR A 40 0.51 1.26 3.11
CA TYR A 40 1.18 1.08 1.83
C TYR A 40 2.22 -0.03 1.95
N TYR A 41 2.10 -1.03 1.09
CA TYR A 41 2.94 -2.22 1.08
C TYR A 41 3.65 -2.35 -0.27
N GLU A 42 4.89 -2.81 -0.24
CA GLU A 42 5.59 -3.22 -1.45
C GLU A 42 5.02 -4.53 -1.97
N ILE A 43 4.80 -4.58 -3.28
CA ILE A 43 4.43 -5.78 -4.02
C ILE A 43 5.38 -5.95 -5.21
N THR A 44 5.48 -7.17 -5.73
CA THR A 44 6.24 -7.43 -6.95
C THR A 44 5.47 -6.97 -8.19
N LYS A 45 6.18 -6.87 -9.32
CA LYS A 45 5.52 -6.64 -10.61
C LYS A 45 4.56 -7.78 -10.95
N GLU A 46 4.90 -9.04 -10.64
CA GLU A 46 3.98 -10.16 -10.90
C GLU A 46 2.67 -10.02 -10.11
N GLN A 47 2.75 -9.59 -8.84
CA GLN A 47 1.56 -9.34 -8.02
C GLN A 47 0.71 -8.18 -8.56
N TYR A 48 1.33 -7.11 -9.07
CA TYR A 48 0.61 -6.02 -9.74
C TYR A 48 -0.06 -6.48 -11.05
N ASP A 49 0.62 -7.33 -11.83
CA ASP A 49 0.11 -7.87 -13.08
C ASP A 49 -1.02 -8.89 -12.83
N SER A 50 -1.01 -9.59 -11.69
CA SER A 50 -2.07 -10.49 -11.26
C SER A 50 -3.29 -9.77 -10.65
N PHE A 51 -3.43 -8.45 -10.85
CA PHE A 51 -4.61 -7.71 -10.40
C PHE A 51 -5.91 -8.38 -10.85
N GLY A 52 -6.83 -8.59 -9.91
CA GLY A 52 -8.06 -9.35 -10.15
C GLY A 52 -7.99 -10.80 -9.65
N SER A 53 -6.80 -11.33 -9.36
CA SER A 53 -6.65 -12.69 -8.81
C SER A 53 -7.16 -12.79 -7.37
N GLU A 54 -7.53 -14.01 -6.99
CA GLU A 54 -7.90 -14.36 -5.61
C GLU A 54 -6.69 -14.24 -4.66
N SER A 55 -5.51 -14.65 -5.11
CA SER A 55 -4.27 -14.56 -4.30
C SER A 55 -3.90 -13.13 -3.90
N LEU A 56 -4.13 -12.14 -4.77
CA LEU A 56 -3.86 -10.73 -4.43
C LEU A 56 -4.93 -10.20 -3.45
N ASP A 57 -6.18 -10.65 -3.59
CA ASP A 57 -7.25 -10.31 -2.67
C ASP A 57 -7.04 -10.88 -1.29
N GLU A 58 -6.58 -12.12 -1.20
CA GLU A 58 -6.21 -12.76 0.07
C GLU A 58 -5.11 -11.96 0.75
N PHE A 59 -4.05 -11.60 0.03
CA PHE A 59 -2.98 -10.77 0.58
C PHE A 59 -3.47 -9.37 1.03
N ALA A 60 -4.34 -8.71 0.25
CA ALA A 60 -4.95 -7.44 0.63
C ALA A 60 -5.79 -7.58 1.91
N ASN A 61 -6.60 -8.65 1.97
CA ASN A 61 -7.41 -8.96 3.14
C ASN A 61 -6.55 -9.26 4.37
N GLU A 62 -5.42 -9.95 4.24
CA GLU A 62 -4.46 -10.11 5.33
C GLU A 62 -3.91 -8.75 5.80
N CYS A 63 -3.56 -7.86 4.87
CA CYS A 63 -3.05 -6.51 5.19
C CYS A 63 -4.06 -5.63 5.94
N LEU A 64 -5.36 -5.91 5.80
CA LEU A 64 -6.43 -5.25 6.54
C LEU A 64 -6.32 -5.53 8.05
N TYR A 65 -6.00 -6.77 8.42
CA TYR A 65 -5.95 -7.22 9.81
C TYR A 65 -4.53 -7.20 10.39
N PHE A 66 -3.53 -7.47 9.56
CA PHE A 66 -2.13 -7.64 9.97
C PHE A 66 -1.21 -6.67 9.23
N LYS A 67 -0.23 -6.13 9.96
CA LYS A 67 0.84 -5.34 9.35
C LYS A 67 1.98 -6.28 8.97
N HIS A 68 2.08 -6.61 7.69
CA HIS A 68 3.20 -7.38 7.14
C HIS A 68 4.48 -6.52 7.14
N GLU A 69 5.24 -6.56 8.24
CA GLU A 69 6.41 -5.69 8.46
C GLU A 69 7.51 -5.84 7.38
N ASP A 70 7.62 -7.01 6.75
CA ASP A 70 8.55 -7.29 5.66
C ASP A 70 8.22 -6.54 4.36
N LYS A 71 6.93 -6.23 4.14
CA LYS A 71 6.43 -5.51 2.97
C LYS A 71 5.97 -4.09 3.29
N PHE A 72 5.79 -3.76 4.58
CA PHE A 72 5.24 -2.48 5.00
C PHE A 72 6.20 -1.33 4.71
N LEU A 73 5.73 -0.33 3.96
CA LEU A 73 6.52 0.85 3.62
C LEU A 73 6.21 2.01 4.55
N PHE A 74 4.93 2.36 4.67
CA PHE A 74 4.43 3.41 5.56
C PHE A 74 2.91 3.39 5.63
N SER A 75 2.36 4.21 6.52
CA SER A 75 0.93 4.43 6.74
C SER A 75 0.62 5.92 6.72
N ASP A 76 -0.62 6.28 6.36
CA ASP A 76 -1.10 7.65 6.56
C ASP A 76 -1.29 7.98 8.04
N LEU A 77 -1.51 6.98 8.89
CA LEU A 77 -1.54 7.13 10.34
C LEU A 77 -0.10 7.24 10.88
N ILE A 78 0.27 8.44 11.34
CA ILE A 78 1.66 8.76 11.73
C ILE A 78 2.21 7.85 12.84
N SER A 79 1.37 7.42 13.78
CA SER A 79 1.78 6.55 14.90
C SER A 79 2.17 5.13 14.47
N GLU A 80 1.82 4.67 13.27
CA GLU A 80 2.24 3.37 12.74
C GLU A 80 3.63 3.41 12.09
N ASN A 81 4.18 4.61 11.88
CA ASN A 81 5.46 4.81 11.20
C ASN A 81 6.60 4.98 12.20
N ASN A 82 7.63 4.16 12.08
CA ASN A 82 8.92 4.46 12.70
C ASN A 82 9.67 5.54 11.88
N ASP A 83 10.87 5.93 12.31
CA ASP A 83 11.62 7.00 11.64
C ASP A 83 12.03 6.66 10.20
N TYR A 84 12.29 5.38 9.93
CA TYR A 84 12.53 4.90 8.56
C TYR A 84 11.28 5.03 7.69
N ASN A 85 10.10 4.58 8.16
CA ASN A 85 8.85 4.69 7.42
C ASN A 85 8.46 6.16 7.16
N LYS A 86 8.71 7.06 8.12
CA LYS A 86 8.49 8.51 7.94
C LYS A 86 9.33 9.07 6.81
N SER A 87 10.60 8.65 6.71
CA SER A 87 11.50 9.08 5.63
C SER A 87 11.01 8.60 4.25
N LEU A 88 10.57 7.34 4.14
CA LEU A 88 9.98 6.80 2.92
C LEU A 88 8.71 7.54 2.53
N ARG A 89 7.84 7.86 3.50
CA ARG A 89 6.61 8.61 3.28
C ARG A 89 6.88 10.03 2.76
N LEU A 90 7.91 10.71 3.25
CA LEU A 90 8.30 12.03 2.74
C LEU A 90 8.78 11.94 1.29
N LYS A 91 9.65 10.97 1.00
CA LYS A 91 10.13 10.70 -0.37
C LYS A 91 8.97 10.35 -1.31
N ALA A 92 8.04 9.51 -0.87
CA ALA A 92 6.84 9.14 -1.62
C ALA A 92 5.99 10.36 -2.03
N LYS A 93 5.94 11.39 -1.18
CA LYS A 93 5.17 12.61 -1.43
C LYS A 93 5.88 13.63 -2.33
N GLY A 94 7.16 13.43 -2.66
CA GLY A 94 7.90 14.29 -3.58
C GLY A 94 8.40 15.60 -2.96
N ASN A 95 8.71 15.59 -1.65
CA ASN A 95 9.47 16.68 -1.02
C ASN A 95 10.95 16.62 -1.41
#